data_AF-A0A0C2GAA0-F1
#
_entry.id   AF-A0A0C2GAA0-F1
#
_cell.length_a   1.000
_cell.length_b   1.000
_cell.length_c   1.000
_cell.angle_alpha   90.00
_cell.angle_beta   90.00
_cell.angle_gamma   90.00
#
_symmetry.space_group_name_H-M   'P 1'
#
loop_
_entity.id
_entity.type
_entity.pdbx_description
1 polymer ?
#
loop_
_entity_poly.entity_id
_entity_poly.type
_entity_poly.pdbx_seq_one_letter_code
_entity_poly.pdbx_strand_id
1 'polypeptide(L)'
;MGKAQKKKLAQKALLSAEVIYDDVEDEALIQVEEGEVHFFDYPVHTEIESSSKFHTLVKDGKSFKPYRRVVIMDNKRDINGSLAPLAANR
;
A
#
# COMPACT_ATOMS: atom_id res chain seq x y z
N MET A 1 11.74 12.59 20.95
CA MET A 1 10.49 11.81 20.71
C MET A 1 10.63 10.43 21.34
N GLY A 2 9.87 10.14 22.40
CA GLY A 2 9.94 8.84 23.09
C GLY A 2 9.16 7.74 22.34
N LYS A 3 9.50 6.45 22.59
CA LYS A 3 8.85 5.28 21.94
C LYS A 3 7.32 5.30 22.07
N ALA A 4 6.80 5.73 23.23
CA ALA A 4 5.36 5.84 23.47
C ALA A 4 4.66 6.90 22.61
N GLN A 5 5.34 8.04 22.37
CA GLN A 5 4.82 9.11 21.51
C GLN A 5 4.79 8.68 20.04
N LYS A 6 5.83 7.97 19.57
CA LYS A 6 5.85 7.39 18.21
C LYS A 6 4.70 6.39 18.00
N LYS A 7 4.45 5.51 18.97
CA LYS A 7 3.34 4.54 18.91
C LYS A 7 1.97 5.23 18.84
N LYS A 8 1.75 6.28 19.66
CA LYS A 8 0.51 7.07 19.62
C LYS A 8 0.32 7.80 18.29
N LEU A 9 1.39 8.38 17.73
CA LEU A 9 1.33 9.08 16.45
C LEU A 9 1.04 8.11 15.30
N ALA A 10 1.69 6.94 15.28
CA ALA A 10 1.44 5.89 14.31
C ALA A 10 0.00 5.36 14.42
N GLN A 11 -0.51 5.12 15.63
CA GLN A 11 -1.92 4.75 15.83
C GLN A 11 -2.88 5.82 15.31
N LYS A 12 -2.60 7.10 15.58
CA LYS A 12 -3.42 8.23 15.12
C LYS A 12 -3.40 8.38 13.60
N ALA A 13 -2.25 8.22 12.95
CA ALA A 13 -2.15 8.24 11.49
C ALA A 13 -2.93 7.08 10.86
N LEU A 14 -2.82 5.88 11.46
CA LEU A 14 -3.55 4.70 11.00
C LEU A 14 -5.07 4.79 11.27
N LEU A 15 -5.51 5.64 12.20
CA LEU A 15 -6.92 5.94 12.46
C LEU A 15 -7.52 6.87 11.41
N SER A 16 -6.74 7.82 10.90
CA SER A 16 -7.15 8.73 9.83
C SER A 16 -6.94 8.16 8.42
N ALA A 17 -6.33 6.98 8.31
CA ALA A 17 -5.97 6.42 7.02
C ALA A 17 -7.19 5.99 6.20
N GLU A 18 -7.21 6.39 4.93
CA GLU A 18 -8.19 5.91 3.95
C GLU A 18 -7.80 4.55 3.38
N VAL A 19 -6.50 4.28 3.32
CA VAL A 19 -5.89 3.02 2.86
C VAL A 19 -4.86 2.56 3.89
N ILE A 20 -4.84 1.25 4.17
CA ILE A 20 -3.82 0.61 4.99
C ILE A 20 -2.97 -0.26 4.06
N TYR A 21 -1.68 0.02 3.99
CA TYR A 21 -0.74 -0.76 3.19
C TYR A 21 -0.14 -1.89 4.05
N ASP A 22 -0.06 -3.10 3.48
CA ASP A 22 0.65 -4.23 4.08
C ASP A 22 2.17 -4.07 3.89
N ASP A 23 2.58 -3.46 2.77
CA ASP A 23 3.97 -3.20 2.38
C ASP A 23 4.29 -1.70 2.43
N VAL A 24 5.47 -1.37 2.98
CA VAL A 24 5.97 0.01 3.06
C VAL A 24 6.46 0.50 1.69
N GLU A 25 6.94 -0.39 0.82
CA GLU A 25 7.35 -0.04 -0.55
C GLU A 25 6.13 0.38 -1.39
N ASP A 26 5.01 -0.30 -1.23
CA ASP A 26 3.74 0.06 -1.87
C ASP A 26 3.30 1.46 -1.45
N GLU A 27 3.37 1.79 -0.16
CA GLU A 27 3.05 3.14 0.34
C GLU A 27 3.99 4.19 -0.27
N ALA A 28 5.29 3.91 -0.32
CA ALA A 28 6.29 4.81 -0.88
C ALA A 28 6.05 5.09 -2.37
N LEU A 29 5.70 4.07 -3.17
CA LEU A 29 5.40 4.21 -4.60
C LEU A 29 4.23 5.18 -4.87
N ILE A 30 3.24 5.22 -3.98
CA ILE A 30 2.09 6.15 -4.09
C ILE A 30 2.50 7.58 -3.74
N GLN A 31 3.46 7.76 -2.84
CA GLN A 31 3.91 9.07 -2.38
C GLN A 31 4.91 9.76 -3.32
N VAL A 32 5.52 9.03 -4.27
CA VAL A 32 6.38 9.64 -5.29
C VAL A 32 5.56 10.64 -6.12
N GLU A 33 6.07 11.84 -6.35
CA GLU A 33 5.37 12.85 -7.17
C GLU A 33 5.93 12.94 -8.60
N GLU A 34 7.15 12.47 -8.82
CA GLU A 34 7.79 12.45 -10.13
C GLU A 34 7.18 11.37 -11.03
N GLY A 35 7.17 11.59 -12.35
CA GLY A 35 6.71 10.60 -13.34
C GLY A 35 5.20 10.31 -13.36
N GLU A 36 4.77 9.50 -14.31
CA GLU A 36 3.36 9.13 -14.51
C GLU A 36 3.01 7.80 -13.82
N VAL A 37 1.79 7.72 -13.27
CA VAL A 37 1.28 6.51 -12.64
C VAL A 37 -0.23 6.33 -12.83
N HIS A 38 -0.63 5.10 -13.07
CA HIS A 38 -2.01 4.66 -13.11
C HIS A 38 -2.25 3.49 -12.15
N PHE A 39 -3.42 3.48 -11.54
CA PHE A 39 -3.82 2.46 -10.57
C PHE A 39 -5.10 1.78 -10.99
N PHE A 40 -5.15 0.46 -10.79
CA PHE A 40 -6.38 -0.31 -10.89
C PHE A 40 -6.51 -1.23 -9.69
N ASP A 41 -7.56 -1.01 -8.90
CA ASP A 41 -7.85 -1.77 -7.69
C ASP A 41 -8.91 -2.82 -8.00
N TYR A 42 -8.62 -4.08 -7.68
CA TYR A 42 -9.59 -5.16 -7.78
C TYR A 42 -9.76 -5.86 -6.44
N PRO A 43 -11.01 -6.14 -6.04
CA PRO A 43 -11.30 -6.70 -4.73
C PRO A 43 -10.78 -8.13 -4.64
N VAL A 44 -10.30 -8.52 -3.45
CA VAL A 44 -9.94 -9.92 -3.18
C VAL A 44 -11.20 -10.66 -2.75
N HIS A 45 -11.71 -11.54 -3.62
CA HIS A 45 -12.92 -12.33 -3.41
C HIS A 45 -12.60 -13.78 -3.01
N THR A 46 -11.79 -13.96 -1.98
CA THR A 46 -11.62 -15.29 -1.36
C THR A 46 -12.31 -15.31 -0.01
N GLU A 47 -12.95 -16.43 0.33
CA GLU A 47 -13.33 -16.72 1.70
C GLU A 47 -12.04 -16.87 2.49
N ILE A 48 -11.73 -15.84 3.26
CA ILE A 48 -10.45 -15.72 3.92
C ILE A 48 -10.68 -15.97 5.40
N GLU A 49 -10.10 -17.07 5.90
CA GLU A 49 -10.03 -17.33 7.33
C GLU A 49 -9.51 -16.07 8.05
N SER A 50 -10.01 -15.80 9.26
CA SER A 50 -9.60 -14.63 10.04
C SER A 50 -8.09 -14.56 10.32
N SER A 51 -7.39 -15.68 10.16
CA SER A 51 -5.94 -15.83 10.26
C SER A 51 -5.16 -15.26 9.07
N SER A 52 -5.78 -15.11 7.90
CA SER A 52 -5.09 -14.69 6.69
C SER A 52 -4.97 -13.18 6.61
N LYS A 53 -3.82 -12.69 6.13
CA LYS A 53 -3.53 -11.26 5.99
C LYS A 53 -4.47 -10.50 5.07
N PHE A 54 -5.25 -11.22 4.26
CA PHE A 54 -6.23 -10.65 3.34
C PHE A 54 -7.65 -10.63 3.91
N HIS A 55 -7.86 -10.82 5.22
CA HIS A 55 -9.22 -10.70 5.78
C HIS A 55 -9.68 -9.24 5.83
N THR A 56 -11.00 -9.02 5.96
CA THR A 56 -11.53 -7.67 6.20
C THR A 56 -11.12 -7.21 7.60
N LEU A 57 -10.40 -6.10 7.67
CA LEU A 57 -9.93 -5.54 8.93
C LEU A 57 -10.97 -4.55 9.47
N VAL A 58 -11.48 -4.79 10.68
CA VAL A 58 -12.37 -3.84 11.36
C VAL A 58 -11.53 -3.07 12.38
N LYS A 59 -11.42 -1.77 12.17
CA LYS A 59 -10.64 -0.89 13.04
C LYS A 59 -11.46 0.35 13.38
N ASP A 60 -11.68 0.54 14.67
CA ASP A 60 -12.39 1.71 15.23
C ASP A 60 -13.76 1.95 14.58
N GLY A 61 -14.49 0.85 14.32
CA GLY A 61 -15.82 0.87 13.70
C GLY A 61 -15.82 1.01 12.18
N LYS A 62 -14.67 1.21 11.52
CA LYS A 62 -14.53 1.24 10.07
C LYS A 62 -14.03 -0.11 9.55
N SER A 63 -14.70 -0.64 8.52
CA SER A 63 -14.30 -1.87 7.83
C SER A 63 -13.41 -1.56 6.64
N PHE A 64 -12.25 -2.20 6.57
CA PHE A 64 -11.29 -2.13 5.48
C PHE A 64 -11.29 -3.46 4.75
N LYS A 65 -11.80 -3.45 3.51
CA LYS A 65 -11.84 -4.65 2.66
C LYS A 65 -10.51 -4.78 1.90
N PRO A 66 -9.96 -6.00 1.82
CA PRO A 66 -8.75 -6.26 1.04
C PRO A 66 -8.99 -6.00 -0.46
N TYR A 67 -8.01 -5.41 -1.11
CA TYR A 67 -7.94 -5.34 -2.57
C TYR A 67 -6.49 -5.56 -3.00
N ARG A 68 -6.31 -5.94 -4.26
CA ARG A 68 -5.00 -5.91 -4.92
C ARG A 68 -4.97 -4.71 -5.85
N ARG A 69 -3.85 -3.99 -5.85
CA ARG A 69 -3.60 -2.85 -6.73
C ARG A 69 -2.65 -3.27 -7.82
N VAL A 70 -3.04 -3.04 -9.07
CA VAL A 70 -2.12 -3.04 -10.20
C VAL A 70 -1.60 -1.61 -10.38
N VAL A 71 -0.28 -1.47 -10.43
CA VAL A 71 0.39 -0.19 -10.67
C VAL A 71 1.05 -0.25 -12.05
N ILE A 72 0.73 0.72 -12.88
CA ILE A 72 1.43 0.96 -14.15
C ILE A 72 2.10 2.31 -14.01
N MET A 73 3.42 2.34 -14.09
CA MET A 73 4.22 3.56 -13.88
C MET A 73 5.37 3.65 -14.85
N ASP A 74 5.86 4.87 -15.07
CA ASP A 74 7.11 5.09 -15.78
C ASP A 74 8.34 4.82 -14.89
N ASN A 75 9.51 4.71 -15.52
CA ASN A 75 10.76 4.42 -14.82
C ASN A 75 11.27 5.58 -13.95
N LYS A 76 10.70 6.78 -14.06
CA LYS A 76 11.08 7.91 -13.19
C LYS A 76 10.55 7.71 -11.77
N ARG A 77 9.59 6.80 -11.60
CA ARG A 77 8.99 6.42 -10.31
C ARG A 77 9.65 5.23 -9.63
N ASP A 78 10.65 4.63 -10.25
CA ASP A 78 11.32 3.45 -9.72
C ASP A 78 12.19 3.83 -8.51
N ILE A 79 11.67 3.57 -7.31
CA ILE A 79 12.33 3.79 -6.01
C ILE A 79 13.58 2.90 -5.81
N ASN A 80 13.75 1.85 -6.60
CA ASN A 80 14.85 0.88 -6.45
C ASN A 80 15.79 0.80 -7.68
N GLY A 81 15.54 1.57 -8.74
CA GLY A 81 16.38 1.63 -9.95
C GLY A 81 16.59 0.30 -10.69
N SER A 82 15.75 -0.72 -10.43
CA SER A 82 15.98 -2.10 -10.89
C SER A 82 15.01 -2.58 -11.99
N LEU A 83 13.95 -1.83 -12.29
CA LEU A 83 12.95 -2.22 -13.30
C LEU A 83 13.29 -1.71 -14.71
N ALA A 84 14.11 -0.66 -14.81
CA ALA A 84 14.53 -0.10 -16.09
C ALA A 84 15.22 -1.11 -17.05
N PRO A 85 16.11 -2.03 -16.60
CA PRO A 85 16.78 -2.98 -17.50
C PRO A 85 15.86 -4.10 -18.04
N LEU A 86 14.75 -4.40 -17.36
CA LEU A 86 13.84 -5.48 -17.76
C LEU A 86 12.87 -5.06 -18.88
N ALA A 87 12.56 -3.77 -18.98
CA ALA A 87 11.72 -3.21 -20.04
C ALA A 87 12.47 -2.98 -21.37
N ALA A 88 13.80 -2.86 -21.33
CA ALA A 88 14.64 -2.60 -22.51
C ALA A 88 14.92 -3.86 -23.37
N ASN A 89 14.53 -5.05 -22.91
CA ASN A 89 14.76 -6.34 -23.58
C ASN A 89 13.47 -6.97 -24.14
N ARG A 90 12.48 -6.17 -24.54
CA ARG A 90 11.30 -6.64 -25.28
C ARG A 90 11.28 -6.10 -26.70
#